data_AF-A0A927BI64-F1
#
_entry.id   AF-A0A927BI64-F1
#
_cell.length_a   1.000
_cell.length_b   1.000
_cell.length_c   1.000
_cell.angle_alpha   90.00
_cell.angle_beta   90.00
_cell.angle_gamma   90.00
#
_symmetry.space_group_name_H-M   'P 1'
#
loop_
_entity.id
_entity.type
_entity.pdbx_description
1 polymer ?
#
loop_
_entity_poly.entity_id
_entity_poly.type
_entity_poly.pdbx_seq_one_letter_code
_entity_poly.pdbx_strand_id
1 'polypeptide(L)'
;MDRYVLYGSIGLALLTGAALDRALRHVLTRLRARGPLRGPRLPVLVVAAASALVTLAVLPASRELRTPASRSDDVTAVAEAVREMGAPGDGLVFLPARRAWVLATPDGYAELDDVALADSPAASGTLFGAELAPAVIRERLTAQRRVVAVRDVFGEPRDSTGRRDAKEAVLRARFEECGTRRVTRAQITVYARPGHC
;
A
#
# COMPACT_ATOMS: atom_id res chain seq x y z
N MET A 1 -1.37 9.93 4.66
CA MET A 1 0.07 10.25 4.63
C MET A 1 0.40 11.34 3.61
N ASP A 2 -0.32 11.42 2.50
CA ASP A 2 -0.04 12.39 1.41
C ASP A 2 0.00 13.87 1.81
N ARG A 3 -0.83 14.32 2.76
CA ARG A 3 -0.82 15.73 3.20
C ARG A 3 0.55 16.16 3.76
N TYR A 4 1.21 15.28 4.51
CA TYR A 4 2.48 15.60 5.15
C TYR A 4 3.63 15.60 4.15
N VAL A 5 3.57 14.71 3.16
CA VAL A 5 4.52 14.67 2.04
C VAL A 5 4.35 15.91 1.15
N LEU A 6 3.12 16.35 0.89
CA LEU A 6 2.83 17.55 0.13
C LEU A 6 3.34 18.82 0.83
N TYR A 7 3.05 19.00 2.12
CA TYR A 7 3.57 20.16 2.85
C TYR A 7 5.10 20.14 2.98
N GLY A 8 5.70 18.98 3.20
CA GLY A 8 7.15 18.82 3.28
C GLY A 8 7.84 19.13 1.95
N SER A 9 7.29 18.65 0.83
CA SER A 9 7.85 18.88 -0.51
C SER A 9 7.71 20.33 -0.97
N ILE A 10 6.58 20.99 -0.68
CA ILE A 10 6.41 22.43 -0.96
C ILE A 10 7.42 23.25 -0.15
N GLY A 11 7.56 22.95 1.15
CA GLY A 11 8.55 23.63 2.01
C GLY A 11 9.97 23.44 1.49
N LEU A 12 10.35 22.22 1.11
CA LEU A 12 11.65 21.91 0.54
C LEU A 12 11.88 22.63 -0.80
N ALA A 13 10.87 22.69 -1.68
CA ALA A 13 10.95 23.40 -2.95
C ALA A 13 11.17 24.91 -2.76
N LEU A 14 10.49 25.53 -1.79
CA LEU A 14 10.67 26.95 -1.47
C LEU A 14 12.05 27.23 -0.87
N LEU A 15 12.51 26.39 0.05
CA LEU A 15 13.84 26.53 0.67
C LEU A 15 14.97 26.34 -0.34
N THR A 16 14.86 25.34 -1.22
CA THR A 16 15.84 25.11 -2.29
C THR A 16 15.83 26.25 -3.30
N GLY A 17 14.65 26.75 -3.70
CA GLY A 17 14.52 27.93 -4.56
C GLY A 17 15.15 29.19 -3.93
N ALA A 18 14.89 29.45 -2.65
CA ALA A 18 15.47 30.58 -1.94
C ALA A 18 17.00 30.48 -1.77
N ALA A 19 17.51 29.28 -1.47
CA ALA A 19 18.95 29.03 -1.39
C ALA A 19 19.64 29.23 -2.75
N LEU A 20 19.03 28.74 -3.83
CA LEU A 20 19.52 28.93 -5.21
C LEU A 20 19.52 30.41 -5.61
N ASP A 21 18.44 31.15 -5.34
CA ASP A 21 18.35 32.59 -5.63
C ASP A 21 19.43 33.39 -4.86
N ARG A 22 19.68 33.04 -3.59
CA ARG A 22 20.74 33.68 -2.79
C ARG A 22 22.14 33.33 -3.31
N ALA A 23 22.40 32.07 -3.64
CA ALA A 23 23.68 31.64 -4.21
C ALA A 23 23.94 32.28 -5.58
N LEU A 24 22.92 32.32 -6.44
CA LEU A 24 22.97 32.93 -7.77
C LEU A 24 23.29 34.42 -7.69
N ARG A 25 22.60 35.18 -6.83
CA ARG A 25 22.90 36.60 -6.61
C ARG A 25 24.33 36.81 -6.11
N HIS A 26 24.84 35.91 -5.25
CA HIS A 26 26.20 36.04 -4.74
C HIS A 26 27.25 35.73 -5.81
N VAL A 27 27.03 34.72 -6.66
CA VAL A 27 27.92 34.38 -7.77
C VAL A 27 27.91 35.48 -8.84
N LEU A 28 26.72 35.97 -9.22
CA LEU A 28 26.59 37.06 -10.20
C LEU A 28 27.23 38.36 -9.73
N THR A 29 27.12 38.72 -8.45
CA THR A 29 27.79 39.92 -7.90
C THR A 29 29.31 39.77 -7.90
N ARG A 30 29.85 38.60 -7.51
CA ARG A 30 31.30 38.33 -7.56
C ARG A 30 31.85 38.29 -8.99
N LEU A 31 31.11 37.73 -9.94
CA LEU A 31 31.51 37.69 -11.35
C LEU A 31 31.49 39.08 -11.98
N ARG A 32 30.46 39.90 -11.70
CA ARG A 32 30.40 41.30 -12.16
C ARG A 32 31.53 42.15 -11.61
N ALA A 33 32.01 41.86 -10.40
CA ALA A 33 33.13 42.55 -9.76
C ALA A 33 34.51 42.16 -10.34
N ARG A 34 34.63 41.03 -11.04
CA ARG A 34 35.92 40.44 -11.48
C ARG A 34 36.24 40.54 -12.98
N GLY A 35 35.44 41.24 -13.80
CA GLY A 35 35.73 41.50 -15.22
C GLY A 35 34.89 40.70 -16.23
N PRO A 36 35.20 40.75 -17.54
CA PRO A 36 34.41 41.37 -18.63
C PRO A 36 33.22 40.54 -19.16
N LEU A 37 32.75 39.54 -18.43
CA LEU A 37 31.58 38.72 -18.80
C LEU A 37 30.27 39.49 -18.52
N ARG A 38 30.06 40.60 -19.24
CA ARG A 38 28.88 41.48 -19.14
C ARG A 38 27.86 41.20 -20.25
N GLY A 39 27.68 39.94 -20.63
CA GLY A 39 26.67 39.56 -21.61
C GLY A 39 25.27 39.50 -20.98
N PRO A 40 24.21 40.00 -21.65
CA PRO A 40 22.82 39.93 -21.14
C PRO A 40 22.33 38.49 -20.94
N ARG A 41 23.04 37.50 -21.51
CA ARG A 41 22.71 36.07 -21.45
C ARG A 41 23.28 35.34 -20.24
N LEU A 42 24.24 35.92 -19.51
CA LEU A 42 24.84 35.29 -18.33
C LEU A 42 23.79 34.88 -17.27
N PRO A 43 22.86 35.75 -16.82
CA PRO A 43 21.85 35.34 -15.83
C PRO A 43 20.94 34.22 -16.35
N VAL A 44 20.58 34.24 -17.64
CA VAL A 44 19.76 33.19 -18.27
C VAL A 44 20.48 31.84 -18.24
N LEU A 45 21.78 31.83 -18.57
CA LEU A 45 22.62 30.63 -18.56
C LEU A 45 22.76 30.03 -17.16
N VAL A 46 22.95 30.87 -16.14
CA VAL A 46 23.10 30.36 -14.77
C VAL A 46 21.76 29.86 -14.22
N VAL A 47 20.64 30.53 -14.51
CA VAL A 47 19.31 30.01 -14.16
C VAL A 47 19.05 28.66 -14.84
N ALA A 48 19.32 28.55 -16.15
CA ALA A 48 19.16 27.30 -16.90
C ALA A 48 20.02 26.17 -16.32
N ALA A 49 21.28 26.45 -15.97
CA ALA A 49 22.18 25.48 -15.34
C ALA A 49 21.68 25.05 -13.95
N ALA A 50 21.20 25.99 -13.13
CA ALA A 50 20.65 25.69 -11.81
C ALA A 50 19.37 24.85 -11.91
N SER A 51 18.45 25.19 -12.82
CA SER A 51 17.24 24.40 -13.09
C SER A 51 17.59 23.00 -13.56
N ALA A 52 18.51 22.86 -14.52
CA ALA A 52 18.97 21.55 -15.00
C ALA A 52 19.57 20.70 -13.88
N LEU A 53 20.36 21.30 -12.99
CA LEU A 53 20.97 20.60 -11.85
C LEU A 53 19.91 20.10 -10.86
N VAL A 54 18.89 20.92 -10.56
CA VAL A 54 17.77 20.51 -9.71
C VAL A 54 16.98 19.38 -10.36
N THR A 55 16.69 19.46 -11.66
CA THR A 55 16.01 18.39 -12.38
C THR A 55 16.82 17.09 -12.34
N LEU A 56 18.13 17.15 -12.59
CA LEU A 56 19.01 15.98 -12.52
C LEU A 56 19.11 15.39 -11.11
N ALA A 57 19.02 16.21 -10.06
CA ALA A 57 19.04 15.73 -8.68
C ALA A 57 17.71 15.09 -8.25
N VAL A 58 16.57 15.58 -8.74
CA VAL A 58 15.22 15.11 -8.33
C VAL A 58 14.71 13.97 -9.23
N LEU A 59 15.21 13.87 -10.47
CA LEU A 59 14.78 12.86 -11.44
C LEU A 59 14.97 11.40 -10.95
N PRO A 60 16.07 11.01 -10.30
CA PRO A 60 16.26 9.64 -9.81
C PRO A 60 15.20 9.25 -8.77
N ALA A 61 14.99 10.09 -7.75
CA ALA A 61 13.97 9.87 -6.73
C ALA A 61 12.55 9.83 -7.33
N SER A 62 12.29 10.69 -8.32
CA SER A 62 11.00 10.70 -9.05
C SER A 62 10.78 9.45 -9.89
N ARG A 63 11.86 8.83 -10.40
CA ARG A 63 11.79 7.55 -11.12
C ARG A 63 11.60 6.39 -10.16
N GLU A 64 12.32 6.35 -9.05
CA GLU A 64 12.17 5.32 -8.03
C GLU A 64 10.73 5.24 -7.53
N LEU A 65 10.09 6.37 -7.23
CA LEU A 65 8.69 6.45 -6.81
C LEU A 65 7.67 5.98 -7.86
N ARG A 66 8.06 5.83 -9.12
CA ARG A 66 7.21 5.30 -10.20
C ARG A 66 7.48 3.84 -10.49
N THR A 67 8.48 3.23 -9.82
CA THR A 67 8.72 1.80 -9.95
C THR A 67 7.70 1.01 -9.12
N PRO A 68 7.31 -0.20 -9.55
CA PRO A 68 6.49 -1.10 -8.73
C PRO A 68 7.11 -1.37 -7.35
N ALA A 69 8.45 -1.42 -7.26
CA ALA A 69 9.20 -1.64 -6.03
C ALA A 69 9.02 -0.52 -4.98
N SER A 70 8.59 0.67 -5.37
CA SER A 70 8.23 1.75 -4.42
C SER A 70 6.87 1.53 -3.76
N ARG A 71 6.05 0.62 -4.28
CA ARG A 71 4.78 0.25 -3.65
C ARG A 71 5.09 -0.72 -2.51
N SER A 72 4.60 -0.41 -1.32
CA SER A 72 4.81 -1.26 -0.15
C SER A 72 4.09 -2.62 -0.23
N ASP A 73 3.06 -2.71 -1.10
CA ASP A 73 2.20 -3.88 -1.24
C ASP A 73 2.23 -4.38 -2.69
N ASP A 74 2.80 -5.57 -2.92
CA ASP A 74 2.67 -6.29 -4.19
C ASP A 74 1.35 -7.07 -4.21
N VAL A 75 0.28 -6.37 -4.56
CA VAL A 75 -1.10 -6.90 -4.61
C VAL A 75 -1.25 -8.07 -5.59
N THR A 76 -0.43 -8.12 -6.64
CA THR A 76 -0.48 -9.19 -7.65
C THR A 76 0.16 -10.45 -7.08
N ALA A 77 1.34 -10.34 -6.46
CA ALA A 77 1.97 -11.48 -5.80
C ALA A 77 1.12 -12.04 -4.65
N VAL A 78 0.39 -11.18 -3.93
CA VAL A 78 -0.55 -11.63 -2.89
C VAL A 78 -1.71 -12.43 -3.50
N ALA A 79 -2.32 -11.91 -4.58
CA ALA A 79 -3.41 -12.60 -5.27
C ALA A 79 -2.96 -13.94 -5.89
N GLU A 80 -1.75 -14.00 -6.45
CA GLU A 80 -1.16 -15.24 -6.96
C GLU A 80 -0.91 -16.25 -5.84
N ALA A 81 -0.33 -15.83 -4.71
CA ALA A 81 -0.15 -16.71 -3.57
C ALA A 81 -1.48 -17.23 -3.00
N VAL A 82 -2.54 -16.41 -2.98
CA VAL A 82 -3.89 -16.83 -2.58
C VAL A 82 -4.44 -17.88 -3.54
N ARG A 83 -4.28 -17.69 -4.85
CA ARG A 83 -4.69 -18.68 -5.86
C ARG A 83 -3.92 -20.01 -5.77
N GLU A 84 -2.62 -19.95 -5.50
CA GLU A 84 -1.80 -21.16 -5.39
C GLU A 84 -2.07 -21.96 -4.12
N MET A 85 -2.40 -21.27 -3.03
CA MET A 85 -2.64 -21.90 -1.72
C MET A 85 -4.10 -22.29 -1.50
N GLY A 86 -5.04 -21.54 -2.07
CA GLY A 86 -6.46 -21.80 -2.01
C GLY A 86 -6.92 -22.82 -3.04
N ALA A 87 -8.08 -23.41 -2.81
CA ALA A 87 -8.82 -24.17 -3.81
C ALA A 87 -10.18 -23.52 -4.07
N PRO A 88 -10.78 -23.73 -5.26
CA PRO A 88 -12.13 -23.24 -5.54
C PRO A 88 -13.14 -23.68 -4.46
N GLY A 89 -13.91 -22.73 -3.96
CA GLY A 89 -14.89 -22.94 -2.89
C GLY A 89 -14.33 -22.91 -1.46
N ASP A 90 -13.01 -22.73 -1.27
CA ASP A 90 -12.47 -22.44 0.06
C ASP A 90 -13.05 -21.11 0.57
N GLY A 91 -13.35 -21.05 1.88
CA GLY A 91 -13.74 -19.80 2.52
C GLY A 91 -12.57 -18.81 2.58
N LEU A 92 -12.82 -17.52 2.44
CA LEU A 92 -11.83 -16.46 2.48
C LEU A 92 -12.15 -15.49 3.63
N VAL A 93 -11.14 -15.17 4.44
CA VAL A 93 -11.26 -14.13 5.48
C VAL A 93 -10.07 -13.19 5.50
N PHE A 94 -10.35 -11.90 5.65
CA PHE A 94 -9.33 -10.86 5.84
C PHE A 94 -9.20 -10.48 7.32
N LEU A 95 -7.95 -10.30 7.76
CA LEU A 95 -7.58 -9.95 9.13
C LEU A 95 -6.51 -8.84 9.14
N PRO A 96 -6.87 -7.56 9.40
CA PRO A 96 -8.19 -7.03 9.75
C PRO A 96 -9.16 -6.99 8.56
N ALA A 97 -10.38 -6.45 8.74
CA ALA A 97 -11.47 -6.41 7.75
C ALA A 97 -11.18 -5.69 6.41
N ARG A 98 -9.96 -5.22 6.20
CA ARG A 98 -9.53 -4.48 5.01
C ARG A 98 -9.30 -5.42 3.83
N ARG A 99 -9.95 -5.13 2.69
CA ARG A 99 -9.83 -5.90 1.43
C ARG A 99 -8.96 -5.20 0.39
N ALA A 100 -7.93 -4.48 0.84
CA ALA A 100 -7.12 -3.65 -0.06
C ALA A 100 -6.41 -4.45 -1.16
N TRP A 101 -6.00 -5.69 -0.88
CA TRP A 101 -5.38 -6.57 -1.88
C TRP A 101 -6.36 -7.09 -2.93
N VAL A 102 -7.68 -7.00 -2.70
CA VAL A 102 -8.71 -7.42 -3.66
C VAL A 102 -8.98 -6.33 -4.68
N LEU A 103 -8.88 -5.05 -4.29
CA LEU A 103 -9.31 -3.91 -5.10
C LEU A 103 -8.64 -3.83 -6.48
N ALA A 104 -7.37 -4.23 -6.57
CA ALA A 104 -6.60 -4.17 -7.81
C ALA A 104 -6.60 -5.50 -8.59
N THR A 105 -6.92 -6.61 -7.93
CA THR A 105 -6.81 -7.98 -8.47
C THR A 105 -8.01 -8.84 -8.05
N PRO A 106 -9.25 -8.42 -8.33
CA PRO A 106 -10.46 -9.11 -7.87
C PRO A 106 -10.54 -10.55 -8.40
N ASP A 107 -10.10 -10.78 -9.64
CA ASP A 107 -10.09 -12.10 -10.28
C ASP A 107 -9.22 -13.12 -9.52
N GLY A 108 -8.21 -12.66 -8.78
CA GLY A 108 -7.37 -13.51 -7.94
C GLY A 108 -8.09 -14.15 -6.75
N TYR A 109 -9.31 -13.69 -6.44
CA TYR A 109 -10.11 -14.15 -5.31
C TYR A 109 -11.47 -14.70 -5.75
N ALA A 110 -11.79 -14.66 -7.04
CA ALA A 110 -13.14 -14.92 -7.55
C ALA A 110 -13.63 -16.36 -7.32
N GLU A 111 -12.71 -17.32 -7.20
CA GLU A 111 -13.03 -18.73 -6.92
C GLU A 111 -13.18 -19.03 -5.42
N LEU A 112 -12.92 -18.05 -4.56
CA LEU A 112 -13.05 -18.17 -3.11
C LEU A 112 -14.32 -17.50 -2.60
N ASP A 113 -14.87 -18.02 -1.50
CA ASP A 113 -16.07 -17.46 -0.86
C ASP A 113 -15.68 -16.51 0.28
N ASP A 114 -15.82 -15.20 0.11
CA ASP A 114 -15.61 -14.24 1.20
C ASP A 114 -16.72 -14.32 2.24
N VAL A 115 -16.55 -15.22 3.21
CA VAL A 115 -17.54 -15.57 4.23
C VAL A 115 -17.88 -14.43 5.19
N ALA A 116 -17.08 -13.36 5.19
CA ALA A 116 -17.27 -12.21 6.06
C ALA A 116 -17.94 -11.01 5.36
N LEU A 117 -17.98 -10.99 4.03
CA LEU A 117 -18.53 -9.89 3.25
C LEU A 117 -20.06 -9.96 3.20
N ALA A 118 -20.72 -8.87 3.55
CA ALA A 118 -22.16 -8.68 3.39
C ALA A 118 -22.45 -8.03 2.03
N ASP A 119 -21.85 -6.85 1.83
CA ASP A 119 -22.06 -6.01 0.66
C ASP A 119 -20.73 -5.67 0.02
N SER A 120 -20.67 -5.75 -1.31
CA SER A 120 -19.50 -5.35 -2.09
C SER A 120 -19.19 -3.86 -1.93
N PRO A 121 -17.94 -3.40 -2.20
CA PRO A 121 -17.59 -1.98 -2.15
C PRO A 121 -18.56 -1.07 -2.93
N ALA A 122 -19.01 -1.53 -4.10
CA ALA A 122 -19.95 -0.80 -4.95
C ALA A 122 -21.36 -0.72 -4.34
N ALA A 123 -21.83 -1.79 -3.68
CA ALA A 123 -23.15 -1.86 -3.06
C ALA A 123 -23.22 -1.07 -1.74
N SER A 124 -22.17 -1.13 -0.91
CA SER A 124 -22.13 -0.44 0.38
C SER A 124 -21.73 1.04 0.28
N GLY A 125 -21.14 1.46 -0.84
CA GLY A 125 -20.53 2.78 -0.97
C GLY A 125 -19.30 2.97 -0.07
N THR A 126 -18.65 1.86 0.36
CA THR A 126 -17.46 1.89 1.21
C THR A 126 -16.25 1.30 0.48
N LEU A 127 -15.04 1.75 0.84
CA LEU A 127 -13.82 1.35 0.14
C LEU A 127 -13.54 -0.17 0.14
N PHE A 128 -13.98 -0.90 1.18
CA PHE A 128 -13.68 -2.33 1.35
C PHE A 128 -14.94 -3.19 1.45
N GLY A 129 -16.11 -2.65 1.11
CA GLY A 129 -17.38 -3.32 1.38
C GLY A 129 -17.81 -3.22 2.84
N ALA A 130 -18.93 -3.85 3.16
CA ALA A 130 -19.44 -3.94 4.52
C ALA A 130 -19.35 -5.39 5.01
N GLU A 131 -18.78 -5.59 6.20
CA GLU A 131 -18.75 -6.92 6.82
C GLU A 131 -20.01 -7.22 7.61
N LEU A 132 -20.36 -8.50 7.60
CA LEU A 132 -21.43 -9.07 8.42
C LEU A 132 -21.19 -8.83 9.92
N ALA A 133 -22.25 -9.00 10.71
CA ALA A 133 -22.14 -8.97 12.16
C ALA A 133 -21.28 -10.15 12.68
N PRO A 134 -20.54 -10.00 13.79
CA PRO A 134 -19.64 -11.05 14.32
C PRO A 134 -20.29 -12.43 14.50
N ALA A 135 -21.58 -12.48 14.88
CA ALA A 135 -22.32 -13.73 15.05
C ALA A 135 -22.54 -14.46 13.71
N VAL A 136 -22.89 -13.73 12.65
CA VAL A 136 -23.10 -14.30 11.31
C VAL A 136 -21.77 -14.71 10.68
N ILE A 137 -20.70 -13.93 10.88
CA ILE A 137 -19.35 -14.32 10.47
C ILE A 137 -18.97 -15.65 11.12
N ARG A 138 -19.22 -15.79 12.43
CA ARG A 138 -18.92 -17.03 13.16
C ARG A 138 -19.66 -18.22 12.56
N GLU A 139 -20.94 -18.07 12.27
CA GLU A 139 -21.77 -19.12 11.69
C GLU A 139 -21.24 -19.54 10.32
N ARG A 140 -21.09 -18.59 9.39
CA ARG A 140 -20.59 -18.87 8.03
C ARG A 140 -19.19 -19.46 8.02
N LEU A 141 -18.30 -18.92 8.84
CA LEU A 141 -16.93 -19.44 8.97
C LEU A 141 -16.91 -20.85 9.58
N THR A 142 -17.85 -21.16 10.48
CA THR A 142 -18.00 -22.52 11.04
C THR A 142 -18.65 -23.48 10.06
N ALA A 143 -19.29 -23.03 8.98
CA ALA A 143 -19.78 -23.92 7.93
C ALA A 143 -18.66 -24.40 6.99
N GLN A 144 -17.52 -23.70 6.98
CA GLN A 144 -16.42 -24.01 6.08
C GLN A 144 -15.65 -25.27 6.48
N ARG A 145 -15.16 -25.99 5.47
CA ARG A 145 -14.24 -27.13 5.63
C ARG A 145 -12.78 -26.67 5.58
N ARG A 146 -12.49 -25.71 4.70
CA ARG A 146 -11.17 -25.11 4.49
C ARG A 146 -11.34 -23.60 4.36
N VAL A 147 -10.36 -22.87 4.88
CA VAL A 147 -10.37 -21.41 4.92
C VAL A 147 -9.00 -20.86 4.59
N VAL A 148 -8.92 -19.94 3.64
CA VAL A 148 -7.77 -19.10 3.39
C VAL A 148 -7.92 -17.81 4.19
N ALA A 149 -6.99 -17.55 5.11
CA ALA A 149 -6.92 -16.30 5.84
C ALA A 149 -5.80 -15.42 5.29
N VAL A 150 -6.12 -14.18 4.93
CA VAL A 150 -5.14 -13.19 4.50
C VAL A 150 -4.97 -12.16 5.61
N ARG A 151 -3.79 -12.18 6.26
CA ARG A 151 -3.46 -11.37 7.43
C ARG A 151 -2.51 -10.24 7.06
N ASP A 152 -2.76 -9.04 7.55
CA ASP A 152 -1.80 -7.94 7.51
C ASP A 152 -0.84 -8.06 8.71
N VAL A 153 0.44 -8.32 8.43
CA VAL A 153 1.46 -8.61 9.47
C VAL A 153 1.84 -7.41 10.32
N PHE A 154 1.65 -6.18 9.83
CA PHE A 154 1.84 -4.99 10.67
C PHE A 154 0.53 -4.58 11.35
N GLY A 155 -0.57 -5.20 10.95
CA GLY A 155 -1.88 -5.02 11.54
C GLY A 155 -2.44 -3.61 11.43
N GLU A 156 -3.56 -3.43 12.11
CA GLU A 156 -4.20 -2.14 12.41
C GLU A 156 -4.52 -2.13 13.92
N PRO A 157 -4.80 -0.95 14.51
CA PRO A 157 -5.42 -0.88 15.82
C PRO A 157 -6.64 -1.79 15.87
N ARG A 158 -6.86 -2.46 17.01
CA ARG A 158 -8.02 -3.33 17.19
C ARG A 158 -9.31 -2.56 16.87
N ASP A 159 -10.13 -3.11 15.98
CA ASP A 159 -11.45 -2.56 15.75
C ASP A 159 -12.33 -2.78 17.00
N SER A 160 -13.18 -1.82 17.34
CA SER A 160 -14.14 -1.93 18.45
C SER A 160 -15.36 -2.79 18.08
N THR A 161 -15.39 -3.38 16.88
CA THR A 161 -16.56 -4.07 16.33
C THR A 161 -16.54 -5.57 16.63
N GLY A 162 -15.43 -6.11 17.12
CA GLY A 162 -15.27 -7.51 17.51
C GLY A 162 -15.26 -8.50 16.33
N ARG A 163 -15.27 -8.00 15.08
CA ARG A 163 -15.29 -8.85 13.87
C ARG A 163 -13.98 -9.62 13.71
N ARG A 164 -12.85 -8.95 13.91
CA ARG A 164 -11.53 -9.58 13.91
C ARG A 164 -11.45 -10.68 14.96
N ASP A 165 -11.86 -10.38 16.19
CA ASP A 165 -11.79 -11.34 17.30
C ASP A 165 -12.70 -12.55 17.04
N ALA A 166 -13.88 -12.36 16.44
CA ALA A 166 -14.77 -13.46 16.08
C ALA A 166 -14.14 -14.41 15.05
N LYS A 167 -13.51 -13.87 13.98
CA LYS A 167 -12.79 -14.68 12.98
C LYS A 167 -11.62 -15.44 13.62
N GLU A 168 -10.77 -14.74 14.37
CA GLU A 168 -9.61 -15.34 15.03
C GLU A 168 -10.02 -16.42 16.05
N ALA A 169 -11.10 -16.20 16.80
CA ALA A 169 -11.63 -17.19 17.76
C ALA A 169 -12.10 -18.47 17.06
N VAL A 170 -12.80 -18.37 15.94
CA VAL A 170 -13.27 -19.53 15.19
C VAL A 170 -12.12 -20.29 14.54
N LEU A 171 -11.20 -19.58 13.88
CA LEU A 171 -10.01 -20.21 13.27
C LEU A 171 -9.24 -21.03 14.31
N ARG A 172 -8.99 -20.46 15.49
CA ARG A 172 -8.27 -21.13 16.58
C ARG A 172 -9.03 -22.32 17.18
N ALA A 173 -10.35 -22.24 17.27
CA ALA A 173 -11.15 -23.25 17.96
C ALA A 173 -11.58 -24.43 17.07
N ARG A 174 -11.62 -24.24 15.74
CA ARG A 174 -12.32 -25.15 14.81
C ARG A 174 -11.47 -25.66 13.66
N PHE A 175 -10.28 -25.10 13.46
CA PHE A 175 -9.40 -25.40 12.35
C PHE A 175 -7.96 -25.60 12.83
N GLU A 176 -7.19 -26.33 12.03
CA GLU A 176 -5.74 -26.45 12.14
C GLU A 176 -5.07 -25.72 10.97
N GLU A 177 -3.83 -25.26 11.18
CA GLU A 177 -3.05 -24.58 10.15
C GLU A 177 -2.34 -25.62 9.27
N CYS A 178 -2.66 -25.63 7.98
CA CYS A 178 -2.06 -26.55 7.00
C CYS A 178 -0.84 -25.97 6.31
N GLY A 179 -0.77 -24.64 6.19
CA GLY A 179 0.36 -23.99 5.56
C GLY A 179 0.25 -22.48 5.58
N THR A 180 1.40 -21.82 5.69
CA THR A 180 1.49 -20.36 5.72
C THR A 180 2.56 -19.87 4.74
N ARG A 181 2.25 -18.80 4.01
CA ARG A 181 3.18 -18.10 3.12
C ARG A 181 3.12 -16.61 3.40
N ARG A 182 4.28 -15.97 3.48
CA ARG A 182 4.38 -14.52 3.60
C ARG A 182 4.75 -13.91 2.26
N VAL A 183 4.00 -12.90 1.83
CA VAL A 183 4.25 -12.12 0.61
C VAL A 183 4.16 -10.65 0.97
N THR A 184 5.29 -9.95 0.97
CA THR A 184 5.40 -8.54 1.39
C THR A 184 4.77 -8.30 2.78
N ARG A 185 3.64 -7.59 2.82
CA ARG A 185 2.84 -7.23 3.99
C ARG A 185 1.79 -8.28 4.37
N ALA A 186 1.46 -9.18 3.45
CA ALA A 186 0.44 -10.20 3.66
C ALA A 186 1.05 -11.51 4.20
N GLN A 187 0.37 -12.14 5.13
CA GLN A 187 0.56 -13.53 5.52
C GLN A 187 -0.70 -14.30 5.13
N ILE A 188 -0.56 -15.21 4.17
CA ILE A 188 -1.61 -16.10 3.68
C ILE A 188 -1.48 -17.40 4.47
N THR A 189 -2.54 -17.80 5.18
CA THR A 189 -2.58 -19.04 5.93
C THR A 189 -3.77 -19.87 5.49
N VAL A 190 -3.53 -21.12 5.14
CA VAL A 190 -4.58 -22.11 4.85
C VAL A 190 -4.88 -22.86 6.14
N TYR A 191 -6.16 -22.85 6.50
CA TYR A 191 -6.73 -23.58 7.61
C TYR A 191 -7.65 -24.68 7.08
N ALA A 192 -7.61 -25.87 7.68
CA ALA A 192 -8.57 -26.94 7.41
C ALA A 192 -9.16 -27.49 8.70
N ARG A 193 -10.22 -28.28 8.60
CA ARG A 193 -10.69 -29.06 9.76
C ARG A 193 -9.58 -29.99 10.27
N PRO A 194 -9.54 -30.29 11.56
CA PRO A 194 -8.57 -31.23 12.11
C PRO A 194 -8.53 -32.55 11.32
N GLY A 195 -7.35 -32.96 10.87
CA GLY A 195 -7.12 -34.15 10.05
C GLY A 195 -7.44 -33.97 8.55
N HIS A 196 -7.56 -32.74 8.07
CA HIS A 196 -7.89 -32.43 6.67
C HIS A 196 -6.92 -31.45 5.99
N CYS A 197 -5.73 -31.30 6.55
CA CYS A 197 -4.55 -31.03 5.75
C CYS A 197 -4.16 -32.31 4.96
#